data_AF-A0AAE9F3J8-F1
#
_entry.id   AF-A0AAE9F3J8-F1
#
_cell.length_a   1.000
_cell.length_b   1.000
_cell.length_c   1.000
_cell.angle_alpha   90.00
_cell.angle_beta   90.00
_cell.angle_gamma   90.00
#
_symmetry.space_group_name_H-M   'P 1'
#
loop_
_entity.id
_entity.type
_entity.pdbx_description
1 polymer ?
#
loop_
_entity_poly.entity_id
_entity_poly.type
_entity_poly.pdbx_seq_one_letter_code
_entity_poly.pdbx_strand_id
1 'polypeptide(L)'
;MDIYEMRNFIANDNLYMKNVGEKFCDDKGMLCSGICKPPNGTWKQMHTDCQIFNGSLTFTAGDENEVKVLRSVIWIFGQLRIINTNLTKVDFLEDLRYITSLETSEAILVENNVDLVEFSIPNLKRVHTNQKTWLNLRENHKNLAKSVINQPNLCLPYADFNGETELHVTEIDGENCGELNNELS
;
A
#
# COMPACT_ATOMS: atom_id res chain seq x y z
N MET A 1 6.92 -2.52 19.23
CA MET A 1 5.82 -1.53 19.28
C MET A 1 4.51 -2.29 19.27
N ASP A 2 3.55 -1.90 20.11
CA ASP A 2 2.20 -2.47 20.13
C ASP A 2 1.26 -1.79 19.10
N ILE A 3 0.02 -2.28 18.97
CA ILE A 3 -0.95 -1.76 17.99
C ILE A 3 -1.38 -0.32 18.26
N TYR A 4 -1.53 0.08 19.52
CA TYR A 4 -2.00 1.41 19.88
C TYR A 4 -0.92 2.45 19.62
N GLU A 5 0.32 2.15 20.03
CA GLU A 5 1.49 2.96 19.73
C GLU A 5 1.64 3.15 18.22
N MET A 6 1.63 2.05 17.46
CA MET A 6 1.84 2.09 16.01
C MET A 6 0.74 2.88 15.30
N ARG A 7 -0.53 2.67 15.65
CA ARG A 7 -1.65 3.42 15.04
C ARG A 7 -1.62 4.90 15.38
N ASN A 8 -1.37 5.25 16.64
CA ASN A 8 -1.26 6.65 17.06
C ASN A 8 -0.11 7.36 16.36
N PHE A 9 1.01 6.65 16.19
CA PHE A 9 2.17 7.17 15.50
C PHE A 9 1.88 7.42 14.02
N ILE A 10 1.45 6.39 13.28
CA ILE A 10 1.20 6.48 11.83
C ILE A 10 0.05 7.46 11.51
N ALA A 11 -0.98 7.55 12.35
CA ALA A 11 -2.10 8.46 12.12
C ALA A 11 -1.82 9.93 12.46
N ASN A 12 -0.69 10.27 13.10
CA ASN A 12 -0.44 11.66 13.54
C ASN A 12 0.26 12.53 12.49
N ASP A 13 -0.49 13.47 11.90
CA ASP A 13 -0.04 14.30 10.76
C ASP A 13 1.19 15.15 11.04
N ASN A 14 1.48 15.41 12.31
CA ASN A 14 2.64 16.19 12.75
C ASN A 14 3.89 15.34 13.02
N LEU A 15 3.79 14.01 12.88
CA LEU A 15 4.89 13.09 13.14
C LEU A 15 5.31 12.36 11.86
N TYR A 16 6.61 12.40 11.60
CA TYR A 16 7.26 11.56 10.60
C TYR A 16 8.48 10.90 11.23
N MET A 17 8.52 9.58 11.23
CA MET A 17 9.69 8.82 11.66
C MET A 17 10.37 8.34 10.41
N LYS A 18 11.62 8.74 10.22
CA LYS A 18 12.41 8.28 9.07
C LYS A 18 12.55 6.75 9.02
N ASN A 19 12.59 6.11 10.19
CA ASN A 19 12.67 4.67 10.33
C ASN A 19 11.56 4.21 11.28
N VAL A 20 10.55 3.52 10.76
CA VAL A 20 9.65 2.71 11.60
C VAL A 20 10.34 1.37 11.84
N GLY A 21 10.47 0.97 13.11
CA GLY A 21 11.21 -0.23 13.47
C GLY A 21 10.65 -1.49 12.80
N GLU A 22 11.53 -2.40 12.39
CA GLU A 22 11.21 -3.65 11.66
C GLU A 22 10.30 -4.62 12.45
N LYS A 23 10.18 -4.40 13.77
CA LYS A 23 9.49 -5.28 14.72
C LYS A 23 8.17 -4.68 15.18
N PHE A 24 7.09 -5.12 14.56
CA PHE A 24 5.73 -4.78 14.93
C PHE A 24 4.98 -6.02 15.43
N CYS A 25 4.51 -5.98 16.68
CA CYS A 25 3.74 -7.09 17.26
C CYS A 25 4.42 -8.48 17.15
N ASP A 26 5.73 -8.54 17.44
CA ASP A 26 6.51 -9.79 17.49
C ASP A 26 6.26 -10.58 18.78
N ASP A 27 5.96 -9.90 19.88
CA ASP A 27 5.67 -10.53 21.16
C ASP A 27 4.20 -10.95 21.26
N LYS A 28 3.95 -12.15 21.81
CA LYS A 28 2.61 -12.74 22.02
C LYS A 28 1.81 -12.09 23.16
N GLY A 29 1.96 -10.78 23.34
CA GLY A 29 1.22 -10.01 24.34
C GLY A 29 -0.25 -9.77 23.92
N MET A 30 -1.11 -9.54 24.92
CA MET A 30 -2.55 -9.27 24.74
C MET A 30 -2.85 -8.00 23.89
N LEU A 31 -1.87 -7.09 23.79
CA LEU A 31 -1.95 -5.81 23.07
C LEU A 31 -1.83 -5.94 21.54
N CYS A 32 -1.59 -7.13 21.00
CA CYS A 32 -1.55 -7.38 19.55
C CYS A 32 -2.70 -8.30 19.09
N SER A 33 -3.77 -8.39 19.87
CA SER A 33 -4.99 -9.12 19.51
C SER A 33 -5.72 -8.45 18.33
N GLY A 34 -6.33 -9.26 17.46
CA GLY A 34 -7.08 -8.77 16.28
C GLY A 34 -6.22 -8.40 15.07
N ILE A 35 -4.90 -8.60 15.14
CA ILE A 35 -4.00 -8.49 13.99
C ILE A 35 -3.94 -9.82 13.27
N CYS A 36 -4.20 -9.81 11.97
CA CYS A 36 -4.07 -11.01 11.17
C CYS A 36 -2.67 -11.12 10.58
N LYS A 37 -2.11 -12.32 10.70
CA LYS A 37 -0.84 -12.71 10.09
C LYS A 37 -1.14 -13.85 9.12
N PRO A 38 -0.68 -13.80 7.86
CA PRO A 38 -0.92 -14.89 6.92
C PRO A 38 -0.27 -16.19 7.44
N PRO A 39 -1.06 -17.26 7.69
CA PRO A 39 -0.51 -18.53 8.15
C PRO A 39 0.42 -19.11 7.06
N ASN A 40 1.66 -19.42 7.43
CA ASN A 40 2.69 -19.92 6.51
C ASN A 40 2.90 -19.02 5.26
N GLY A 41 2.64 -17.71 5.38
CA GLY A 41 2.73 -16.77 4.27
C GLY A 41 1.61 -16.86 3.23
N THR A 42 0.57 -17.68 3.46
CA THR A 42 -0.56 -17.83 2.54
C THR A 42 -1.83 -17.24 3.13
N TRP A 43 -2.44 -16.34 2.39
CA TRP A 43 -3.63 -15.59 2.81
C TRP A 43 -4.95 -16.24 2.33
N LYS A 44 -4.87 -17.35 1.57
CA LYS A 44 -6.02 -18.18 1.10
C LYS A 44 -6.89 -18.76 2.21
N GLN A 45 -6.40 -18.78 3.44
CA GLN A 45 -7.11 -19.31 4.61
C GLN A 45 -7.59 -18.19 5.54
N MET A 46 -7.51 -16.93 5.10
CA MET A 46 -7.86 -15.79 5.95
C MET A 46 -9.32 -15.39 5.82
N HIS A 47 -9.90 -14.99 6.94
CA HIS A 47 -11.25 -14.46 7.02
C HIS A 47 -11.32 -13.05 6.41
N THR A 48 -12.44 -12.74 5.77
CA THR A 48 -12.70 -11.46 5.08
C THR A 48 -13.10 -10.32 6.02
N ASP A 49 -12.99 -10.50 7.33
CA ASP A 49 -13.32 -9.49 8.36
C ASP A 49 -12.07 -8.88 9.00
N CYS A 50 -10.88 -9.24 8.51
CA CYS A 50 -9.64 -8.73 9.03
C CYS A 50 -9.46 -7.25 8.67
N GLN A 51 -9.28 -6.40 9.69
CA GLN A 51 -9.08 -4.96 9.51
C GLN A 51 -7.61 -4.53 9.58
N ILE A 52 -6.76 -5.36 10.20
CA ILE A 52 -5.36 -5.02 10.49
C ILE A 52 -4.48 -6.20 10.09
N PHE A 53 -3.61 -5.96 9.13
CA PHE A 53 -2.67 -6.95 8.64
C PHE A 53 -1.25 -6.62 9.10
N ASN A 54 -0.52 -7.66 9.51
CA ASN A 54 0.91 -7.60 9.77
C ASN A 54 1.62 -8.66 8.92
N GLY A 55 2.47 -8.19 8.01
CA GLY A 55 3.12 -8.96 6.97
C GLY A 55 2.75 -8.49 5.57
N SER A 56 3.62 -8.78 4.62
CA SER A 56 3.43 -8.41 3.21
C SER A 56 2.39 -9.32 2.54
N LEU A 57 1.52 -8.72 1.75
CA LEU A 57 0.45 -9.37 1.00
C LEU A 57 0.83 -9.40 -0.48
N THR A 58 0.99 -10.59 -1.04
CA THR A 58 1.34 -10.78 -2.45
C THR A 58 0.23 -11.56 -3.15
N PHE A 59 -0.32 -10.98 -4.21
CA PHE A 59 -1.33 -11.56 -5.08
C PHE A 59 -0.69 -11.81 -6.44
N THR A 60 -0.74 -13.07 -6.88
CA THR A 60 -0.16 -13.51 -8.14
C THR A 60 -1.18 -14.16 -9.08
N ALA A 61 -0.74 -14.60 -10.25
CA ALA A 61 -1.57 -15.39 -11.16
C ALA A 61 -2.31 -16.53 -10.41
N GLY A 62 -3.65 -16.55 -10.49
CA GLY A 62 -4.50 -17.56 -9.85
C GLY A 62 -5.02 -17.18 -8.45
N ASP A 63 -4.65 -16.00 -7.95
CA ASP A 63 -5.09 -15.49 -6.65
C ASP A 63 -6.23 -14.45 -6.74
N GLU A 64 -6.73 -14.15 -7.93
CA GLU A 64 -7.62 -13.02 -8.18
C GLU A 64 -8.96 -13.12 -7.44
N ASN A 65 -9.45 -14.33 -7.18
CA ASN A 65 -10.69 -14.56 -6.42
C ASN A 65 -10.56 -14.27 -4.93
N GLU A 66 -9.34 -14.15 -4.46
CA GLU A 66 -9.04 -14.11 -3.04
C GLU A 66 -8.72 -12.66 -2.61
N VAL A 67 -8.49 -11.71 -3.55
CA VAL A 67 -8.30 -10.26 -3.29
C VAL A 67 -9.42 -9.64 -2.44
N LYS A 68 -10.60 -10.27 -2.41
CA LYS A 68 -11.74 -9.90 -1.55
C LYS A 68 -11.38 -9.79 -0.06
N VAL A 69 -10.33 -10.47 0.40
CA VAL A 69 -9.84 -10.36 1.79
C VAL A 69 -9.42 -8.92 2.13
N LEU A 70 -9.05 -8.13 1.13
CA LEU A 70 -8.61 -6.75 1.29
C LEU A 70 -9.76 -5.75 1.50
N ARG A 71 -11.02 -6.17 1.29
CA ARG A 71 -12.17 -5.26 1.35
C ARG A 71 -12.42 -4.66 2.73
N SER A 72 -12.10 -5.39 3.79
CA SER A 72 -12.24 -4.92 5.18
C SER A 72 -10.96 -4.31 5.73
N VAL A 73 -9.86 -4.33 4.98
CA VAL A 73 -8.54 -3.99 5.50
C VAL A 73 -8.38 -2.49 5.59
N ILE A 74 -8.13 -2.01 6.81
CA ILE A 74 -7.93 -0.59 7.10
C ILE A 74 -6.43 -0.28 7.22
N TRP A 75 -5.66 -1.23 7.77
CA TRP A 75 -4.24 -1.08 8.06
C TRP A 75 -3.44 -2.24 7.48
N ILE A 76 -2.36 -1.92 6.77
CA ILE A 76 -1.35 -2.88 6.34
C ILE A 76 -0.01 -2.47 6.96
N PHE A 77 0.55 -3.33 7.80
CA PHE A 77 1.91 -3.24 8.30
C PHE A 77 2.78 -4.25 7.54
N GLY A 78 3.19 -3.86 6.33
CA GLY A 78 3.86 -4.69 5.33
C GLY A 78 3.73 -4.07 3.94
N GLN A 79 4.18 -4.80 2.93
CA GLN A 79 4.05 -4.42 1.52
C GLN A 79 2.79 -5.04 0.89
N LEU A 80 2.12 -4.32 -0.01
CA LEU A 80 1.09 -4.88 -0.91
C LEU A 80 1.68 -5.08 -2.31
N ARG A 81 1.60 -6.29 -2.84
CA ARG A 81 2.13 -6.66 -4.17
C ARG A 81 1.03 -7.29 -5.01
N ILE A 82 0.81 -6.77 -6.21
CA ILE A 82 -0.15 -7.31 -7.20
C ILE A 82 0.64 -7.57 -8.48
N ILE A 83 0.90 -8.83 -8.80
CA ILE A 83 1.91 -9.20 -9.80
C ILE A 83 1.38 -10.29 -10.73
N ASN A 84 1.52 -10.13 -12.05
CA ASN A 84 1.13 -11.18 -13.02
C ASN A 84 -0.33 -11.65 -12.90
N THR A 85 -1.24 -10.79 -12.44
CA THR A 85 -2.66 -11.15 -12.31
C THR A 85 -3.44 -10.88 -13.59
N ASN A 86 -4.59 -11.53 -13.74
CA ASN A 86 -5.57 -11.21 -14.78
C ASN A 86 -6.64 -10.20 -14.32
N LEU A 87 -6.39 -9.49 -13.21
CA LEU A 87 -7.29 -8.44 -12.73
C LEU A 87 -7.38 -7.34 -13.79
N THR A 88 -8.60 -6.91 -14.09
CA THR A 88 -8.83 -5.73 -14.95
C THR A 88 -8.89 -4.43 -14.15
N LYS A 89 -9.16 -4.53 -12.84
CA LYS A 89 -9.29 -3.40 -11.93
C LYS A 89 -8.88 -3.77 -10.51
N VAL A 90 -8.36 -2.79 -9.79
CA VAL A 90 -8.20 -2.81 -8.33
C VAL A 90 -9.15 -1.76 -7.75
N ASP A 91 -10.33 -2.22 -7.34
CA ASP A 91 -11.42 -1.40 -6.79
C ASP A 91 -11.94 -1.93 -5.42
N PHE A 92 -11.20 -2.86 -4.83
CA PHE A 92 -11.55 -3.55 -3.59
C PHE A 92 -10.79 -3.02 -2.36
N LEU A 93 -10.07 -1.92 -2.49
CA LEU A 93 -9.27 -1.28 -1.43
C LEU A 93 -10.00 -0.09 -0.77
N GLU A 94 -11.34 -0.13 -0.76
CA GLU A 94 -12.15 1.00 -0.29
C GLU A 94 -11.89 1.35 1.18
N ASP A 95 -11.70 0.36 2.07
CA ASP A 95 -11.47 0.61 3.49
C ASP A 95 -10.01 0.92 3.84
N LEU A 96 -9.07 0.74 2.92
CA LEU A 96 -7.64 0.91 3.17
C LEU A 96 -7.30 2.38 3.41
N ARG A 97 -6.76 2.67 4.59
CA ARG A 97 -6.41 4.04 5.02
C ARG A 97 -4.93 4.22 5.28
N TYR A 98 -4.25 3.17 5.71
CA TYR A 98 -2.87 3.25 6.17
C TYR A 98 -2.07 2.05 5.67
N ILE A 99 -0.92 2.32 5.09
CA ILE A 99 0.06 1.29 4.73
C ILE A 99 1.46 1.70 5.16
N THR A 100 2.12 0.80 5.85
CA THR A 100 3.46 1.00 6.40
C THR A 100 4.32 -0.19 5.98
N SER A 101 5.23 0.03 5.03
CA SER A 101 6.28 -0.97 4.76
C SER A 101 7.29 -0.94 5.89
N LEU A 102 7.36 -2.04 6.65
CA LEU A 102 8.30 -2.21 7.76
C LEU A 102 9.71 -2.64 7.28
N GLU A 103 9.82 -3.07 6.02
CA GLU A 103 11.07 -3.48 5.39
C GLU A 103 11.59 -2.38 4.45
N THR A 104 12.78 -2.55 3.90
CA THR A 104 13.34 -1.62 2.91
C THR A 104 12.76 -1.89 1.51
N SER A 105 11.47 -1.63 1.34
CA SER A 105 10.72 -1.84 0.08
C SER A 105 9.63 -0.78 -0.11
N GLU A 106 9.14 -0.59 -1.33
CA GLU A 106 7.98 0.27 -1.58
C GLU A 106 6.76 -0.24 -0.78
N ALA A 107 5.83 0.64 -0.43
CA ALA A 107 4.61 0.22 0.25
C ALA A 107 3.70 -0.60 -0.67
N ILE A 108 3.62 -0.24 -1.95
CA ILE A 108 2.81 -0.91 -2.96
C ILE A 108 3.63 -1.14 -4.23
N LEU A 109 3.63 -2.38 -4.72
CA LEU A 109 4.17 -2.77 -6.02
C LEU A 109 3.05 -3.35 -6.89
N VAL A 110 2.87 -2.77 -8.07
CA VAL A 110 1.96 -3.29 -9.11
C VAL A 110 2.81 -3.59 -10.34
N GLU A 111 2.94 -4.87 -10.69
CA GLU A 111 3.93 -5.30 -11.69
C GLU A 111 3.36 -6.32 -12.68
N ASN A 112 3.61 -6.11 -13.97
CA ASN A 112 3.30 -7.07 -15.03
C ASN A 112 1.83 -7.56 -15.06
N ASN A 113 0.88 -6.67 -14.75
CA ASN A 113 -0.56 -6.94 -14.90
C ASN A 113 -1.04 -6.37 -16.23
N VAL A 114 -0.95 -7.17 -17.28
CA VAL A 114 -1.20 -6.74 -18.67
C VAL A 114 -2.66 -6.42 -18.99
N ASP A 115 -3.60 -6.90 -18.17
CA ASP A 115 -5.03 -6.62 -18.32
C ASP A 115 -5.55 -5.54 -17.36
N LEU A 116 -4.72 -5.09 -16.41
CA LEU A 116 -5.10 -4.18 -15.34
C LEU A 116 -5.12 -2.74 -15.83
N VAL A 117 -6.31 -2.15 -15.97
CA VAL A 117 -6.49 -0.81 -16.54
C VAL A 117 -6.88 0.25 -15.53
N GLU A 118 -7.31 -0.15 -14.34
CA GLU A 118 -7.81 0.74 -13.29
C GLU A 118 -7.25 0.36 -11.92
N PHE A 119 -6.79 1.36 -11.16
CA PHE A 119 -6.27 1.17 -9.81
C PHE A 119 -6.74 2.28 -8.89
N SER A 120 -7.41 1.94 -7.78
CA SER A 120 -7.93 2.94 -6.85
C SER A 120 -7.75 2.53 -5.38
N ILE A 121 -7.41 3.52 -4.56
CA ILE A 121 -7.36 3.44 -3.09
C ILE A 121 -8.02 4.72 -2.54
N PRO A 122 -9.35 4.82 -2.58
CA PRO A 122 -10.06 6.10 -2.46
C PRO A 122 -9.93 6.73 -1.07
N ASN A 123 -9.75 5.92 -0.02
CA ASN A 123 -9.68 6.39 1.36
C ASN A 123 -8.26 6.37 1.94
N LEU A 124 -7.23 6.27 1.08
CA LEU A 124 -5.84 6.29 1.52
C LEU A 124 -5.53 7.61 2.22
N LYS A 125 -5.15 7.53 3.49
CA LYS A 125 -4.79 8.69 4.28
C LYS A 125 -3.28 8.88 4.28
N ARG A 126 -2.53 7.82 4.58
CA ARG A 126 -1.08 7.91 4.75
C ARG A 126 -0.36 6.65 4.37
N VAL A 127 0.86 6.87 3.92
CA VAL A 127 1.81 5.83 3.56
C VAL A 127 3.10 6.08 4.31
N HIS A 128 3.74 5.01 4.74
CA HIS A 128 5.10 5.06 5.23
C HIS A 128 5.93 3.93 4.63
N THR A 129 7.15 4.25 4.23
CA THR A 129 8.18 3.29 3.82
C THR A 129 9.55 3.94 4.04
N ASN A 130 10.59 3.12 4.20
CA ASN A 130 11.97 3.62 4.21
C ASN A 130 12.49 3.99 2.80
N GLN A 131 11.68 3.81 1.76
CA GLN A 131 11.98 4.19 0.37
C GLN A 131 11.36 5.55 0.00
N LYS A 132 11.97 6.22 -0.98
CA LYS A 132 11.39 7.43 -1.59
C LYS A 132 10.16 7.06 -2.41
N THR A 133 10.21 5.97 -3.17
CA THR A 133 9.08 5.46 -3.96
C THR A 133 8.16 4.63 -3.06
N TRP A 134 6.90 5.04 -2.91
CA TRP A 134 5.92 4.29 -2.10
C TRP A 134 4.99 3.42 -2.96
N LEU A 135 4.62 3.89 -4.15
CA LEU A 135 3.82 3.19 -5.12
C LEU A 135 4.65 3.08 -6.40
N ASN A 136 4.96 1.85 -6.78
CA ASN A 136 5.70 1.55 -7.99
C ASN A 136 4.80 0.75 -8.95
N LEU A 137 4.50 1.34 -10.11
CA LEU A 137 3.80 0.68 -11.20
C LEU A 137 4.79 0.42 -12.33
N ARG A 138 5.01 -0.84 -12.70
CA ARG A 138 5.89 -1.16 -13.83
C ARG A 138 5.39 -2.31 -14.67
N GLU A 139 5.59 -2.21 -15.98
CA GLU A 139 5.26 -3.26 -16.96
C GLU A 139 3.76 -3.63 -16.97
N ASN A 140 2.87 -2.73 -16.56
CA ASN A 140 1.42 -2.97 -16.58
C ASN A 140 0.77 -2.51 -17.89
N HIS A 141 -0.54 -2.74 -18.03
CA HIS A 141 -1.28 -2.17 -19.16
C HIS A 141 -1.15 -0.64 -19.22
N LYS A 142 -0.88 -0.09 -20.42
CA LYS A 142 -0.66 1.36 -20.66
C LYS A 142 -1.75 2.31 -20.14
N ASN A 143 -2.99 1.83 -20.00
CA ASN A 143 -4.09 2.65 -19.49
C ASN A 143 -4.07 2.78 -17.95
N LEU A 144 -3.35 1.89 -17.24
CA LEU A 144 -3.23 1.95 -15.79
C LEU A 144 -2.56 3.24 -15.33
N ALA A 145 -1.51 3.66 -16.04
CA ALA A 145 -0.83 4.93 -15.78
C ALA A 145 -1.80 6.11 -15.78
N LYS A 146 -2.70 6.17 -16.77
CA LYS A 146 -3.73 7.21 -16.85
C LYS A 146 -4.72 7.16 -15.68
N SER A 147 -5.08 5.95 -15.24
CA SER A 147 -5.93 5.79 -14.06
C SER A 147 -5.28 6.37 -12.81
N VAL A 148 -3.97 6.14 -12.61
CA VAL A 148 -3.22 6.65 -11.45
C VAL A 148 -2.95 8.15 -11.55
N ILE A 149 -2.53 8.65 -12.72
CA ILE A 149 -2.24 10.09 -12.93
C ILE A 149 -3.45 10.97 -12.60
N ASN A 150 -4.64 10.53 -12.99
CA ASN A 150 -5.89 11.27 -12.73
C ASN A 150 -6.35 11.25 -11.25
N GLN A 151 -5.59 10.61 -10.35
CA GLN A 151 -5.88 10.52 -8.92
C GLN A 151 -4.80 11.26 -8.12
N PRO A 152 -5.02 12.52 -7.71
CA PRO A 152 -4.02 13.31 -6.99
C PRO A 152 -3.52 12.66 -5.71
N ASN A 153 -4.37 11.91 -5.00
CA ASN A 153 -4.01 11.16 -3.79
C ASN A 153 -3.04 10.00 -4.05
N LEU A 154 -2.89 9.57 -5.30
CA LEU A 154 -1.94 8.55 -5.71
C LEU A 154 -0.75 9.16 -6.45
N CYS A 155 -0.97 10.13 -7.33
CA CYS A 155 0.08 10.63 -8.22
C CYS A 155 0.95 11.73 -7.59
N LEU A 156 0.37 12.62 -6.78
CA LEU A 156 1.13 13.69 -6.16
C LEU A 156 2.00 13.16 -5.01
N PRO A 157 3.19 13.73 -4.80
CA PRO A 157 4.05 13.36 -3.68
C PRO A 157 3.38 13.58 -2.33
N TYR A 158 3.63 12.67 -1.38
CA TYR A 158 3.38 12.95 0.03
C TYR A 158 4.50 13.83 0.56
N ALA A 159 4.14 15.00 1.08
CA ALA A 159 5.08 15.93 1.68
C ALA A 159 5.04 15.89 3.22
N ASP A 160 6.03 16.52 3.86
CA ASP A 160 6.01 16.79 5.29
C ASP A 160 4.87 17.75 5.67
N PHE A 161 4.68 17.95 6.99
CA PHE A 161 3.57 18.77 7.49
C PHE A 161 3.66 20.26 7.06
N ASN A 162 4.84 20.72 6.62
CA ASN A 162 5.04 22.07 6.08
C ASN A 162 4.83 22.14 4.57
N GLY A 163 4.79 20.99 3.88
CA GLY A 163 4.82 20.93 2.41
C GLY A 163 6.19 21.27 1.81
N GLU A 164 7.25 21.30 2.60
CA GLU A 164 8.59 21.75 2.19
C GLU A 164 9.43 20.59 1.64
N THR A 165 9.24 19.39 2.20
CA THR A 165 9.99 18.19 1.81
C THR A 165 9.04 17.13 1.26
N GLU A 166 9.27 16.69 0.03
CA GLU A 166 8.65 15.46 -0.46
C GLU A 166 9.21 14.25 0.30
N LEU A 167 8.35 13.52 0.97
CA LEU A 167 8.70 12.31 1.70
C LEU A 167 8.60 11.07 0.82
N HIS A 168 7.51 10.96 0.05
CA HIS A 168 7.26 9.82 -0.83
C HIS A 168 6.70 10.23 -2.19
N VAL A 169 7.06 9.48 -3.23
CA VAL A 169 6.60 9.69 -4.62
C VAL A 169 6.04 8.40 -5.21
N THR A 170 5.20 8.56 -6.23
CA THR A 170 4.73 7.47 -7.08
C THR A 170 5.57 7.41 -8.34
N GLU A 171 5.98 6.21 -8.72
CA GLU A 171 6.77 5.93 -9.92
C GLU A 171 5.97 5.06 -10.88
N ILE A 172 5.98 5.43 -12.17
CA ILE A 172 5.33 4.71 -13.25
C ILE A 172 6.39 4.43 -14.32
N ASP A 173 6.72 3.15 -14.53
CA ASP A 173 7.72 2.69 -15.50
C ASP A 173 9.09 3.42 -15.39
N GLY A 174 9.47 3.80 -14.16
CA GLY A 174 10.72 4.52 -13.88
C GLY A 174 10.60 6.04 -13.84
N GLU A 175 9.44 6.60 -14.13
CA GLU A 175 9.19 8.05 -14.19
C GLU A 175 8.36 8.54 -13.00
N ASN A 176 8.64 9.76 -12.52
CA ASN A 176 7.89 10.36 -11.42
C ASN A 176 6.48 10.76 -11.89
N CYS A 177 5.44 10.25 -11.21
CA CYS A 177 4.05 10.52 -11.58
C CYS A 177 3.70 12.01 -11.56
N GLY A 178 4.21 12.75 -10.57
CA GLY A 178 3.96 14.19 -10.45
C GLY A 178 4.52 15.00 -11.63
N GLU A 179 5.60 14.54 -12.25
CA GLU A 179 6.16 15.15 -13.46
C GLU A 179 5.30 14.82 -14.69
N LEU A 180 4.90 13.55 -14.84
CA LEU A 180 3.99 13.10 -15.91
C LEU A 180 2.65 13.84 -15.91
N ASN A 181 2.11 14.16 -14.74
CA ASN A 181 0.87 14.90 -14.60
C ASN A 181 0.96 16.33 -15.18
N ASN A 182 2.12 16.99 -15.06
CA ASN A 182 2.34 18.34 -15.56
C ASN A 182 2.50 18.39 -17.10
N GLU A 183 2.84 17.28 -17.74
CA GLU A 183 2.93 17.18 -19.20
C GLU A 183 1.57 16.94 -19.87
N LEU A 184 0.57 16.54 -19.10
CA LEU A 184 -0.80 16.22 -19.57
C LEU A 184 -1.81 17.35 -19.30
N SER A 185 -1.41 18.42 -18.59
CA SER A 185 -2.20 19.61 -18.25
C SER A 185 -1.92 20.80 -19.17
#